data_AF-A0A1M6WR85-F1
#
_entry.id   AF-A0A1M6WR85-F1
#
_cell.length_a   1.000
_cell.length_b   1.000
_cell.length_c   1.000
_cell.angle_alpha   90.00
_cell.angle_beta   90.00
_cell.angle_gamma   90.00
#
_symmetry.space_group_name_H-M   'P 1'
#
loop_
_entity.id
_entity.type
_entity.pdbx_description
1 polymer ?
#
loop_
_entity_poly.entity_id
_entity_poly.type
_entity_poly.pdbx_seq_one_letter_code
_entity_poly.pdbx_strand_id
1 'polypeptide(L)'
;MTKGLIRITVFSLFLVFVQYVAAQIVSVDLLHPYLLWILVFFWVVSLGMHVLSHVAHDALDMDMTLILLAGVTGRLLIAIIAMVTVALFGVENKSLFIINFAAVYLFYLVFEISSVLSNLRSNLK
;
A
#
# COMPACT_ATOMS: atom_id res chain seq x y z
N MET A 1 11.02 15.97 1.77
CA MET A 1 9.87 15.88 0.85
C MET A 1 10.12 14.99 -0.38
N THR A 2 11.09 15.29 -1.26
CA THR A 2 11.21 14.64 -2.60
C THR A 2 11.70 13.18 -2.61
N LYS A 3 12.64 12.80 -1.73
CA LYS A 3 13.23 11.44 -1.75
C LYS A 3 12.24 10.33 -1.35
N GLY A 4 11.31 10.62 -0.43
CA GLY A 4 10.27 9.67 0.01
C GLY A 4 9.22 9.43 -1.06
N LEU A 5 8.73 10.50 -1.69
CA LEU A 5 7.80 10.45 -2.82
C LEU A 5 8.39 9.66 -3.99
N ILE A 6 9.62 9.95 -4.41
CA ILE A 6 10.29 9.23 -5.50
C ILE A 6 10.37 7.73 -5.21
N ARG A 7 10.69 7.36 -3.96
CA ARG A 7 10.79 5.95 -3.56
C ARG A 7 9.43 5.23 -3.61
N ILE A 8 8.35 5.89 -3.18
CA ILE A 8 6.98 5.36 -3.25
C ILE A 8 6.54 5.24 -4.71
N THR A 9 6.79 6.27 -5.53
CA THR A 9 6.42 6.27 -6.95
C THR A 9 7.18 5.20 -7.72
N VAL A 10 8.50 5.06 -7.52
CA VAL A 10 9.32 4.02 -8.16
C VAL A 10 8.89 2.62 -7.70
N PHE A 11 8.59 2.43 -6.41
CA PHE A 11 8.10 1.15 -5.92
C PHE A 11 6.72 0.79 -6.50
N SER A 12 5.85 1.77 -6.63
CA SER A 12 4.52 1.58 -7.24
C SER A 12 4.65 1.27 -8.73
N LEU A 13 5.57 1.94 -9.44
CA LEU A 13 5.89 1.65 -10.83
C LEU A 13 6.47 0.25 -11.01
N PHE A 14 7.31 -0.18 -10.06
CA PHE A 14 7.86 -1.53 -10.02
C PHE A 14 6.76 -2.57 -9.79
N LEU A 15 5.81 -2.33 -8.88
CA LEU A 15 4.67 -3.23 -8.68
C LEU A 15 3.77 -3.31 -9.92
N VAL A 16 3.52 -2.19 -10.59
CA VAL A 16 2.81 -2.18 -11.89
C VAL A 16 3.57 -2.99 -12.93
N PHE A 17 4.91 -2.87 -12.99
CA PHE A 17 5.75 -3.62 -13.92
C PHE A 17 5.77 -5.13 -13.61
N VAL A 18 5.95 -5.50 -12.34
CA VAL A 18 5.89 -6.90 -11.89
C VAL A 18 4.53 -7.50 -12.20
N GLN A 19 3.46 -6.74 -12.04
CA GLN A 19 2.11 -7.19 -12.36
C GLN A 19 1.87 -7.30 -13.86
N TYR A 20 2.39 -6.38 -14.67
CA TYR A 20 2.35 -6.49 -16.13
C TYR A 20 3.08 -7.75 -16.60
N VAL A 21 4.26 -8.03 -16.03
CA VAL A 21 5.01 -9.26 -16.31
C VAL A 21 4.24 -10.49 -15.82
N ALA A 22 3.65 -10.45 -14.63
CA ALA A 22 2.82 -11.55 -14.11
C ALA A 22 1.59 -11.82 -14.99
N ALA A 23 0.96 -10.78 -15.55
CA ALA A 23 -0.17 -10.91 -16.47
C ALA A 23 0.20 -11.51 -17.84
N GLN A 24 1.49 -11.44 -18.23
CA GLN A 24 1.98 -12.08 -19.45
C GLN A 24 2.36 -13.56 -19.25
N ILE A 25 2.64 -13.97 -18.02
CA ILE A 25 3.10 -15.32 -17.68
C ILE A 25 1.94 -16.17 -17.13
N VAL A 26 1.00 -15.56 -16.42
CA VAL A 26 -0.12 -16.21 -15.75
C VAL A 26 -1.40 -15.99 -16.56
N SER A 27 -2.08 -17.09 -16.91
CA SER A 27 -3.36 -17.08 -17.62
C SER A 27 -4.36 -16.11 -16.96
N VAL A 28 -5.11 -15.38 -17.80
CA VAL A 28 -6.07 -14.31 -17.45
C VAL A 28 -7.08 -14.71 -16.35
N ASP A 29 -7.31 -16.00 -16.12
CA ASP A 29 -8.21 -16.53 -15.08
C ASP A 29 -7.79 -16.28 -13.63
N LEU A 30 -6.50 -16.05 -13.35
CA LEU A 30 -6.02 -15.84 -11.97
C LEU A 30 -5.99 -14.36 -11.55
N LEU A 31 -6.14 -13.44 -12.50
CA LEU A 31 -6.08 -12.01 -12.28
C LEU A 31 -7.48 -11.42 -12.35
N HIS A 32 -7.93 -10.83 -11.23
CA HIS A 32 -9.24 -10.17 -11.21
C HIS A 32 -9.24 -8.96 -12.15
N PRO A 33 -10.28 -8.72 -12.98
CA PRO A 33 -10.34 -7.53 -13.85
C PRO A 33 -10.18 -6.20 -13.09
N TYR A 34 -10.51 -6.14 -11.80
CA TYR A 34 -10.33 -4.95 -10.96
C TYR A 34 -8.92 -4.77 -10.36
N LEU A 35 -7.92 -5.58 -10.72
CA LEU A 35 -6.59 -5.51 -10.11
C LEU A 35 -5.89 -4.15 -10.30
N LEU A 36 -6.09 -3.51 -11.46
CA LEU A 36 -5.60 -2.15 -11.70
C LEU A 36 -6.23 -1.14 -10.73
N TRP A 37 -7.52 -1.30 -10.43
CA TRP A 37 -8.21 -0.47 -9.44
C TRP A 37 -7.65 -0.67 -8.03
N ILE A 38 -7.33 -1.92 -7.65
CA ILE A 38 -6.70 -2.24 -6.37
C ILE A 38 -5.33 -1.57 -6.25
N LEU A 39 -4.51 -1.61 -7.30
CA LEU A 39 -3.22 -0.94 -7.32
C LEU A 39 -3.34 0.57 -7.17
N VAL A 40 -4.23 1.20 -7.96
CA VAL A 40 -4.46 2.64 -7.90
C VAL A 40 -4.95 3.04 -6.51
N PHE A 41 -5.84 2.24 -5.92
CA PHE A 41 -6.31 2.45 -4.55
C PHE A 41 -5.15 2.43 -3.55
N PHE A 42 -4.30 1.40 -3.55
CA PHE A 42 -3.16 1.34 -2.65
C PHE A 42 -2.12 2.43 -2.89
N TRP A 43 -1.95 2.86 -4.14
CA TRP A 43 -1.10 3.98 -4.49
C TRP A 43 -1.61 5.31 -3.91
N VAL A 44 -2.90 5.61 -4.08
CA VAL A 44 -3.54 6.81 -3.54
C VAL A 44 -3.48 6.80 -2.02
N VAL A 45 -3.81 5.68 -1.38
CA VAL A 45 -3.73 5.56 0.08
C VAL A 45 -2.30 5.73 0.57
N SER A 46 -1.31 5.18 -0.13
CA SER A 46 0.10 5.33 0.25
C SER A 46 0.59 6.77 0.12
N LEU A 47 0.16 7.49 -0.92
CA LEU A 47 0.44 8.91 -1.06
C LEU A 47 -0.24 9.74 0.04
N GLY A 48 -1.52 9.45 0.32
CA GLY A 48 -2.28 10.10 1.37
C GLY A 48 -1.62 9.95 2.73
N MET A 49 -1.21 8.73 3.10
CA MET A 49 -0.50 8.51 4.37
C MET A 49 0.88 9.17 4.40
N HIS A 50 1.58 9.26 3.28
CA HIS A 50 2.85 9.98 3.22
C HIS A 50 2.68 11.47 3.47
N VAL A 51 1.70 12.11 2.82
CA VAL A 51 1.38 13.53 3.06
C VAL A 51 0.92 13.74 4.50
N LEU A 52 0.02 12.88 4.99
CA LEU A 52 -0.50 12.95 6.35
C LEU A 52 0.61 12.80 7.40
N SER A 53 1.57 11.92 7.17
CA SER A 53 2.72 11.74 8.07
C SER A 53 3.58 12.99 8.18
N HIS A 54 3.74 13.74 7.09
CA HIS A 54 4.52 14.97 7.10
C HIS A 54 3.79 16.10 7.81
N VAL A 55 2.49 16.28 7.50
CA VAL A 55 1.63 17.26 8.17
C VAL A 55 1.51 16.96 9.65
N ALA A 56 1.35 15.69 10.03
CA ALA A 56 1.26 15.28 11.43
C ALA A 56 2.56 15.58 12.20
N HIS A 57 3.72 15.40 11.56
CA HIS A 57 5.00 15.70 12.20
C HIS A 57 5.16 17.20 12.43
N ASP A 58 4.88 18.02 11.40
CA ASP A 58 5.03 19.48 11.47
C ASP A 58 4.00 20.13 12.41
N ALA A 59 2.80 19.55 12.53
CA ALA A 59 1.70 20.14 13.31
C ALA A 59 1.62 19.66 14.77
N LEU A 60 2.01 18.41 15.06
CA LEU A 60 1.83 17.80 16.38
C LEU A 60 3.14 17.60 17.14
N ASP A 61 4.30 17.91 16.53
CA ASP A 61 5.64 17.69 17.10
C ASP A 61 5.82 16.27 17.65
N MET A 62 5.10 15.32 17.03
CA MET A 62 5.03 13.94 17.47
C MET A 62 6.23 13.14 16.95
N ASP A 63 6.65 12.17 17.75
CA ASP A 63 7.68 11.21 17.37
C ASP A 63 7.37 10.58 16.01
N MET A 64 8.34 10.69 15.10
CA MET A 64 8.24 10.14 13.74
C MET A 64 7.90 8.63 13.77
N THR A 65 8.39 7.90 14.76
CA THR A 65 8.07 6.47 14.97
C THR A 65 6.59 6.23 15.20
N LEU A 66 5.95 7.08 16.01
CA LEU A 66 4.53 6.98 16.37
C LEU A 66 3.65 7.33 15.17
N ILE A 67 4.05 8.37 14.41
CA ILE A 67 3.40 8.76 13.16
C ILE A 67 3.48 7.64 12.11
N LEU A 68 4.64 7.01 11.96
CA LEU A 68 4.84 5.89 11.03
C LEU A 68 4.01 4.67 11.43
N LEU A 69 3.96 4.33 12.73
CA LEU A 69 3.14 3.24 13.23
C LEU A 69 1.65 3.52 13.02
N ALA A 70 1.19 4.72 13.34
CA ALA A 70 -0.17 5.17 13.06
C ALA A 70 -0.50 5.14 11.56
N GLY A 71 0.48 5.45 10.70
CA GLY A 71 0.38 5.34 9.25
C GLY A 71 0.09 3.92 8.77
N VAL A 72 0.87 2.95 9.27
CA VAL A 72 0.70 1.52 8.96
C VAL A 72 -0.65 1.01 9.47
N THR A 73 -1.02 1.34 10.71
CA THR A 73 -2.30 0.94 11.29
C THR A 73 -3.49 1.57 10.56
N GLY A 74 -3.43 2.87 10.26
CA GLY A 74 -4.48 3.57 9.52
C GLY A 74 -4.70 2.97 8.13
N ARG A 75 -3.60 2.62 7.44
CA ARG A 75 -3.69 1.95 6.13
C ARG A 75 -4.31 0.56 6.22
N LEU A 76 -3.95 -0.23 7.23
CA LEU A 76 -4.57 -1.55 7.48
C LEU A 76 -6.08 -1.41 7.63
N LEU A 77 -6.54 -0.44 8.45
CA LEU A 77 -7.97 -0.20 8.66
C LEU A 77 -8.67 0.23 7.36
N ILE A 78 -8.07 1.18 6.61
CA ILE A 78 -8.61 1.63 5.32
C ILE A 78 -8.71 0.46 4.33
N ALA A 79 -7.69 -0.42 4.29
CA ALA A 79 -7.66 -1.58 3.41
C ALA A 79 -8.75 -2.60 3.78
N ILE A 80 -8.97 -2.87 5.07
CA ILE A 80 -10.05 -3.74 5.55
C ILE A 80 -11.41 -3.16 5.20
N ILE A 81 -11.64 -1.87 5.48
CA ILE A 81 -12.91 -1.20 5.16
C ILE A 81 -13.19 -1.28 3.67
N ALA A 82 -12.22 -0.92 2.83
CA ALA A 82 -12.37 -0.97 1.38
C ALA A 82 -12.65 -2.38 0.86
N MET A 83 -11.93 -3.39 1.37
CA MET A 83 -12.17 -4.79 1.02
C MET A 83 -13.60 -5.22 1.38
N VAL A 84 -14.06 -4.91 2.60
CA VAL A 84 -15.40 -5.27 3.07
C VAL A 84 -16.47 -4.55 2.27
N THR A 85 -16.31 -3.24 2.00
CA THR A 85 -17.24 -2.47 1.18
C THR A 85 -17.38 -3.10 -0.20
N VAL A 86 -16.27 -3.38 -0.89
CA VAL A 86 -16.31 -3.96 -2.24
C VAL A 86 -16.90 -5.38 -2.22
N ALA A 87 -16.63 -6.17 -1.18
CA ALA A 87 -17.23 -7.50 -1.01
C ALA A 87 -18.75 -7.46 -0.79
N LEU A 88 -19.27 -6.43 -0.12
CA LEU A 88 -20.70 -6.20 0.09
C LEU A 88 -21.41 -5.69 -1.17
N PHE A 89 -20.74 -4.87 -1.98
CA PHE A 89 -21.29 -4.35 -3.25
C PHE A 89 -21.46 -5.40 -4.37
N GLY A 90 -21.05 -6.65 -4.13
CA GLY A 90 -21.43 -7.77 -5.01
C GLY A 90 -20.51 -7.96 -6.22
N VAL A 91 -19.20 -7.80 -6.06
CA VAL A 91 -18.22 -8.09 -7.14
C VAL A 91 -18.21 -9.58 -7.51
N GLU A 92 -18.15 -9.86 -8.81
CA GLU A 92 -17.99 -11.21 -9.37
C GLU A 92 -16.72 -11.88 -8.82
N ASN A 93 -16.77 -13.18 -8.52
CA ASN A 93 -15.61 -13.93 -7.99
C ASN A 93 -14.95 -13.29 -6.75
N LYS A 94 -15.76 -13.03 -5.71
CA LYS A 94 -15.33 -12.43 -4.42
C LYS A 94 -14.03 -13.03 -3.85
N SER A 95 -13.89 -14.35 -3.88
CA SER A 95 -12.69 -15.04 -3.37
C SER A 95 -11.42 -14.58 -4.09
N LEU A 96 -11.47 -14.50 -5.42
CA LEU A 96 -10.35 -14.13 -6.27
C LEU A 96 -9.99 -12.64 -6.12
N PHE A 97 -11.00 -11.78 -5.87
CA PHE A 97 -10.78 -10.38 -5.52
C PHE A 97 -10.04 -10.24 -4.18
N ILE A 98 -10.51 -10.94 -3.13
CA ILE A 98 -9.92 -10.88 -1.79
C ILE A 98 -8.47 -11.35 -1.80
N ILE A 99 -8.16 -12.45 -2.50
CA ILE A 99 -6.80 -12.98 -2.61
C ILE A 99 -5.88 -11.97 -3.29
N ASN A 100 -6.29 -11.41 -4.43
CA ASN A 100 -5.49 -10.41 -5.14
C ASN A 100 -5.32 -9.12 -4.33
N PHE A 101 -6.38 -8.67 -3.64
CA PHE A 101 -6.32 -7.52 -2.74
C PHE A 101 -5.34 -7.75 -1.59
N ALA A 102 -5.41 -8.91 -0.94
CA ALA A 102 -4.52 -9.28 0.15
C ALA A 102 -3.07 -9.43 -0.31
N ALA A 103 -2.83 -10.01 -1.49
CA ALA A 103 -1.49 -10.15 -2.06
C ALA A 103 -0.85 -8.78 -2.31
N VAL A 104 -1.56 -7.87 -3.00
CA VAL A 104 -1.08 -6.49 -3.24
C VAL A 104 -0.84 -5.76 -1.93
N TYR A 105 -1.75 -5.89 -0.97
CA TYR A 105 -1.60 -5.32 0.37
C TYR A 105 -0.31 -5.79 1.06
N LEU A 106 -0.04 -7.10 1.06
CA LEU A 106 1.16 -7.66 1.69
C LEU A 106 2.45 -7.13 1.04
N PHE A 107 2.49 -7.00 -0.29
CA PHE A 107 3.64 -6.40 -0.96
C PHE A 107 3.89 -4.95 -0.53
N TYR A 108 2.83 -4.13 -0.46
CA TYR A 108 2.94 -2.76 0.05
C TYR A 108 3.36 -2.73 1.53
N LEU A 109 2.82 -3.63 2.36
CA LEU A 109 3.13 -3.70 3.78
C LEU A 109 4.60 -4.07 4.04
N VAL A 110 5.13 -5.08 3.34
CA VAL A 110 6.53 -5.51 3.50
C VAL A 110 7.50 -4.38 3.15
N PHE A 111 7.23 -3.65 2.06
CA PHE A 111 8.06 -2.53 1.66
C PHE A 111 8.03 -1.39 2.68
N GLU A 112 6.85 -1.09 3.23
CA GLU A 112 6.68 -0.05 4.22
C GLU A 112 7.36 -0.40 5.54
N ILE A 113 7.17 -1.61 6.07
CA ILE A 113 7.84 -2.09 7.28
C ILE A 113 9.36 -2.05 7.09
N SER A 114 9.86 -2.46 5.92
CA SER A 114 11.30 -2.39 5.60
C SER A 114 11.84 -0.96 5.60
N SER A 115 11.05 -0.01 5.10
CA SER A 115 11.38 1.42 5.10
C SER A 115 11.40 1.99 6.52
N VAL A 116 10.39 1.67 7.34
CA VAL A 116 10.28 2.09 8.74
C VAL A 116 11.44 1.52 9.56
N LEU A 117 11.71 0.22 9.44
CA LEU A 117 12.78 -0.47 10.17
C LEU A 117 14.16 0.07 9.80
N SER A 118 14.38 0.41 8.53
CA SER A 118 15.62 1.06 8.08
C SER A 118 15.82 2.44 8.71
N ASN A 119 14.77 3.25 8.84
CA ASN A 119 14.84 4.57 9.47
C ASN A 119 15.09 4.47 10.98
N LEU A 120 14.48 3.51 11.65
CA LEU A 120 14.70 3.24 13.08
C LEU A 120 16.13 2.77 13.36
N ARG A 121 16.67 1.88 12.52
CA ARG A 121 18.05 1.38 12.66
C ARG A 121 19.10 2.48 12.47
N SER A 122 18.83 3.46 11.62
CA SER A 122 19.74 4.57 11.37
C SER A 122 19.82 5.57 12.52
N ASN A 123 18.77 5.71 13.34
CA ASN A 123 18.75 6.61 14.50
C ASN A 123 19.24 5.93 15.80
N LEU A 124 19.61 4.65 15.74
CA LEU A 124 20.14 3.87 16.87
C LEU A 124 21.67 3.79 16.91
N LYS A 125 22.36 4.42 15.95
CA LYS A 125 23.83 4.60 15.88
C LYS A 125 24.16 6.05 16.16
#